data_AF-A0A6G2DNE1-F1
#
_entry.id   AF-A0A6G2DNE1-F1
#
_cell.length_a   1.000
_cell.length_b   1.000
_cell.length_c   1.000
_cell.angle_alpha   90.00
_cell.angle_beta   90.00
_cell.angle_gamma   90.00
#
_symmetry.space_group_name_H-M   'P 1'
#
loop_
_entity.id
_entity.type
_entity.pdbx_description
1 polymer ?
#
loop_
_entity_poly.entity_id
_entity_poly.type
_entity_poly.pdbx_seq_one_letter_code
_entity_poly.pdbx_strand_id
1 'polypeptide(L)'
;VEKLSLKNVAISGKDDIGSLANEAQNNTKIKQVHVDGVLAGERGIGGLLAKAEQSSITESSFKGRIINTYETTAAYNIGGMVGHLTGDKALLTKSKATVAISSNTNTSDQTVGGLAGLVDRDAQIQDSYAEGDINNVKHFGRVAGVAGNLWDRTSGDVR
;
A
#
# COMPACT_ATOMS: atom_id res chain seq x y z
N VAL A 1 -1.65 -17.40 1.06
CA VAL A 1 -2.59 -17.54 -0.08
C VAL A 1 -1.79 -17.48 -1.36
N GLU A 2 -2.14 -18.32 -2.34
CA GLU A 2 -1.40 -18.36 -3.60
C GLU A 2 -2.29 -18.63 -4.80
N LYS A 3 -1.82 -18.21 -5.99
CA LYS A 3 -2.45 -18.50 -7.30
C LYS A 3 -3.92 -18.10 -7.37
N LEU A 4 -4.22 -16.92 -6.85
CA LEU A 4 -5.58 -16.39 -6.78
C LEU A 4 -5.71 -15.19 -7.71
N SER A 5 -6.81 -15.15 -8.48
CA SER A 5 -7.17 -13.99 -9.28
C SER A 5 -8.51 -13.43 -8.83
N LEU A 6 -8.54 -12.16 -8.43
CA LEU A 6 -9.76 -11.42 -8.15
C LEU A 6 -10.01 -10.45 -9.30
N LYS A 7 -11.21 -10.50 -9.88
CA LYS A 7 -11.60 -9.66 -11.03
C LYS A 7 -12.80 -8.83 -10.68
N ASN A 8 -12.83 -7.60 -11.19
CA ASN A 8 -13.91 -6.65 -10.97
C ASN A 8 -14.19 -6.40 -9.47
N VAL A 9 -13.12 -6.31 -8.68
CA VAL A 9 -13.25 -5.99 -7.25
C VAL A 9 -13.78 -4.56 -7.11
N ALA A 10 -14.79 -4.38 -6.28
CA ALA A 10 -15.29 -3.07 -5.88
C ALA A 10 -15.46 -3.08 -4.36
N ILE A 11 -14.56 -2.41 -3.65
CA ILE A 11 -14.58 -2.34 -2.19
C ILE A 11 -14.66 -0.88 -1.78
N SER A 12 -15.58 -0.59 -0.86
CA SER A 12 -15.71 0.71 -0.22
C SER A 12 -15.73 0.54 1.29
N GLY A 13 -14.96 1.35 2.02
CA GLY A 13 -14.90 1.27 3.48
C GLY A 13 -14.41 2.56 4.13
N LYS A 14 -14.80 2.79 5.39
CA LYS A 14 -14.25 3.88 6.21
C LYS A 14 -12.97 3.50 6.93
N ASP A 15 -12.80 2.21 7.17
CA ASP A 15 -11.61 1.67 7.83
C ASP A 15 -10.55 1.29 6.80
N ASP A 16 -9.48 0.67 7.29
CA ASP A 16 -8.40 0.19 6.44
C ASP A 16 -8.90 -0.93 5.53
N ILE A 17 -8.58 -0.83 4.24
CA ILE A 17 -9.06 -1.75 3.21
C ILE A 17 -7.91 -2.29 2.35
N GLY A 18 -8.01 -3.59 2.07
CA GLY A 18 -7.23 -4.28 1.06
C GLY A 18 -8.11 -5.28 0.33
N SER A 19 -7.87 -5.49 -0.97
CA SER A 19 -8.74 -6.36 -1.76
C SER A 19 -8.70 -7.83 -1.34
N LEU A 20 -7.56 -8.25 -0.77
CA LEU A 20 -7.33 -9.62 -0.34
C LEU A 20 -7.60 -9.76 1.16
N ALA A 21 -7.04 -8.85 1.97
CA ALA A 21 -7.25 -8.78 3.40
C ALA A 21 -6.90 -7.38 3.92
N ASN A 22 -7.39 -7.05 5.11
CA ASN A 22 -6.98 -5.83 5.80
C ASN A 22 -5.50 -5.93 6.24
N GLU A 23 -5.16 -6.99 6.97
CA GLU A 23 -3.83 -7.17 7.53
C GLU A 23 -3.28 -8.59 7.30
N ALA A 24 -1.98 -8.69 7.03
CA ALA A 24 -1.23 -9.94 7.03
C ALA A 24 -0.13 -9.88 8.09
N GLN A 25 -0.08 -10.89 8.96
CA GLN A 25 0.87 -11.00 10.08
C GLN A 25 1.55 -12.36 10.08
N ASN A 26 2.55 -12.53 10.97
CA ASN A 26 3.11 -13.84 11.32
C ASN A 26 3.65 -14.65 10.14
N ASN A 27 4.55 -14.05 9.35
CA ASN A 27 5.20 -14.72 8.22
C ASN A 27 4.22 -15.21 7.15
N THR A 28 3.13 -14.46 6.95
CA THR A 28 2.16 -14.76 5.90
C THR A 28 2.83 -14.61 4.54
N LYS A 29 2.55 -15.56 3.64
CA LYS A 29 3.07 -15.60 2.27
C LYS A 29 1.92 -15.41 1.29
N ILE A 30 2.02 -14.35 0.49
CA ILE A 30 1.13 -14.03 -0.62
C ILE A 30 1.92 -14.18 -1.91
N LYS A 31 1.52 -15.12 -2.75
CA LYS A 31 2.28 -15.47 -3.95
C LYS A 31 1.38 -15.58 -5.16
N GLN A 32 1.73 -14.95 -6.28
CA GLN A 32 0.95 -15.05 -7.52
C GLN A 32 -0.53 -14.69 -7.31
N VAL A 33 -0.75 -13.59 -6.58
CA VAL A 33 -2.09 -13.04 -6.38
C VAL A 33 -2.27 -11.83 -7.28
N HIS A 34 -3.33 -11.84 -8.08
CA HIS A 34 -3.59 -10.81 -9.09
C HIS A 34 -4.97 -10.23 -8.89
N VAL A 35 -5.03 -8.91 -8.74
CA VAL A 35 -6.28 -8.20 -8.47
C VAL A 35 -6.51 -7.14 -9.53
N ASP A 36 -7.73 -7.12 -10.05
CA ASP A 36 -8.25 -6.05 -10.91
C ASP A 36 -9.49 -5.42 -10.25
N GLY A 37 -9.48 -4.11 -10.01
CA GLY A 37 -10.64 -3.45 -9.39
C GLY A 37 -10.50 -1.98 -8.99
N VAL A 38 -11.49 -1.53 -8.21
CA VAL A 38 -11.59 -0.18 -7.65
C VAL A 38 -11.75 -0.27 -6.14
N LEU A 39 -10.88 0.43 -5.41
CA LEU A 39 -10.95 0.55 -3.96
C LEU A 39 -11.22 2.01 -3.60
N ALA A 40 -12.25 2.25 -2.79
CA ALA A 40 -12.61 3.56 -2.27
C ALA A 40 -12.54 3.55 -0.73
N GLY A 41 -11.68 4.37 -0.14
CA GLY A 41 -11.44 4.34 1.30
C GLY A 41 -11.23 5.70 1.92
N GLU A 42 -11.34 5.79 3.25
CA GLU A 42 -10.99 6.97 4.04
C GLU A 42 -9.56 6.93 4.58
N ARG A 43 -9.12 5.76 5.06
CA ARG A 43 -7.86 5.60 5.79
C ARG A 43 -6.85 4.76 5.01
N GLY A 44 -6.25 3.73 5.61
CA GLY A 44 -5.23 2.92 4.98
C GLY A 44 -5.80 2.11 3.82
N ILE A 45 -5.26 2.31 2.61
CA ILE A 45 -5.71 1.60 1.42
C ILE A 45 -4.52 0.91 0.78
N GLY A 46 -4.59 -0.40 0.62
CA GLY A 46 -3.64 -1.14 -0.18
C GLY A 46 -4.33 -1.92 -1.28
N GLY A 47 -3.76 -1.94 -2.48
CA GLY A 47 -4.34 -2.72 -3.58
C GLY A 47 -4.59 -4.18 -3.21
N LEU A 48 -3.67 -4.82 -2.47
CA LEU A 48 -3.84 -6.17 -1.91
C LEU A 48 -4.12 -6.15 -0.41
N LEU A 49 -3.29 -5.45 0.36
CA LEU A 49 -3.31 -5.43 1.83
C LEU A 49 -3.23 -4.01 2.36
N ALA A 50 -4.04 -3.63 3.33
CA ALA A 50 -3.83 -2.35 4.00
C ALA A 50 -2.53 -2.37 4.82
N LYS A 51 -2.22 -3.48 5.49
CA LYS A 51 -0.97 -3.66 6.24
C LYS A 51 -0.37 -5.06 6.05
N ALA A 52 0.95 -5.10 5.85
CA ALA A 52 1.74 -6.33 5.78
C ALA A 52 2.85 -6.24 6.83
N GLU A 53 2.67 -6.96 7.94
CA GLU A 53 3.63 -7.04 9.03
C GLU A 53 4.36 -8.37 9.00
N GLN A 54 5.70 -8.34 8.96
CA GLN A 54 6.52 -9.54 9.02
C GLN A 54 6.11 -10.58 7.96
N SER A 55 5.72 -10.12 6.76
CA SER A 55 5.03 -10.92 5.75
C SER A 55 5.52 -10.60 4.33
N SER A 56 5.43 -11.57 3.43
CA SER A 56 5.97 -11.45 2.07
C SER A 56 4.90 -11.48 0.99
N ILE A 57 5.08 -10.64 -0.01
CA ILE A 57 4.28 -10.56 -1.23
C ILE A 57 5.23 -10.75 -2.41
N THR A 58 4.96 -11.77 -3.22
CA THR A 58 5.86 -12.19 -4.29
C THR A 58 5.08 -12.43 -5.58
N GLU A 59 5.62 -11.99 -6.72
CA GLU A 59 5.05 -12.26 -8.05
C GLU A 59 3.56 -11.87 -8.15
N SER A 60 3.16 -10.81 -7.45
CA SER A 60 1.76 -10.43 -7.31
C SER A 60 1.50 -9.10 -8.00
N SER A 61 0.25 -8.82 -8.34
CA SER A 61 -0.10 -7.57 -9.01
C SER A 61 -1.44 -6.99 -8.59
N PHE A 62 -1.49 -5.67 -8.60
CA PHE A 62 -2.73 -4.92 -8.53
C PHE A 62 -2.87 -4.05 -9.78
N LYS A 63 -4.03 -4.09 -10.41
CA LYS A 63 -4.40 -3.20 -11.51
C LYS A 63 -5.72 -2.52 -11.17
N GLY A 64 -5.77 -1.20 -11.22
CA GLY A 64 -7.02 -0.55 -10.84
C GLY A 64 -6.96 0.91 -10.47
N ARG A 65 -7.96 1.33 -9.71
CA ARG A 65 -8.06 2.67 -9.15
C ARG A 65 -8.17 2.61 -7.63
N ILE A 66 -7.44 3.49 -6.96
CA ILE A 66 -7.56 3.72 -5.53
C ILE A 66 -8.02 5.17 -5.32
N ILE A 67 -9.11 5.35 -4.59
CA ILE A 67 -9.73 6.66 -4.39
C ILE A 67 -9.83 6.90 -2.90
N ASN A 68 -9.16 7.94 -2.41
CA ASN A 68 -9.37 8.44 -1.05
C ASN A 68 -10.50 9.47 -1.08
N THR A 69 -11.68 9.08 -0.60
CA THR A 69 -12.91 9.85 -0.83
C THR A 69 -13.26 10.83 0.28
N TYR A 70 -12.51 10.84 1.38
CA TYR A 70 -12.89 11.53 2.61
C TYR A 70 -11.81 12.48 3.08
N GLU A 71 -12.20 13.64 3.61
CA GLU A 71 -11.28 14.54 4.29
C GLU A 71 -11.09 14.06 5.73
N THR A 72 -9.86 13.67 6.06
CA THR A 72 -9.47 13.29 7.42
C THR A 72 -8.10 13.87 7.76
N THR A 73 -7.87 14.12 9.04
CA THR A 73 -6.58 14.52 9.60
C THR A 73 -5.83 13.35 10.24
N ALA A 74 -6.47 12.18 10.35
CA ALA A 74 -5.86 10.97 10.87
C ALA A 74 -4.70 10.52 9.98
N ALA A 75 -3.68 9.91 10.58
CA ALA A 75 -2.61 9.27 9.82
C ALA A 75 -3.16 8.09 9.02
N TYR A 76 -2.70 7.95 7.78
CA TYR A 76 -3.02 6.82 6.92
C TYR A 76 -1.92 6.59 5.90
N ASN A 77 -1.90 5.37 5.35
CA ASN A 77 -0.94 4.98 4.33
C ASN A 77 -1.68 4.38 3.14
N ILE A 78 -1.47 4.94 1.95
CA ILE A 78 -2.06 4.46 0.70
C ILE A 78 -0.95 3.90 -0.19
N GLY A 79 -1.10 2.64 -0.61
CA GLY A 79 -0.17 2.00 -1.53
C GLY A 79 -0.88 1.25 -2.65
N GLY A 80 -0.33 1.31 -3.86
CA GLY A 80 -0.89 0.54 -4.98
C GLY A 80 -0.90 -0.97 -4.76
N MET A 81 0.01 -1.51 -3.94
CA MET A 81 0.00 -2.92 -3.49
C MET A 81 -0.30 -3.04 -2.00
N VAL A 82 0.41 -2.27 -1.17
CA VAL A 82 0.34 -2.37 0.30
C VAL A 82 0.27 -0.99 0.94
N GLY A 83 -0.68 -0.73 1.82
CA GLY A 83 -0.72 0.54 2.55
C GLY A 83 0.55 0.73 3.42
N HIS A 84 0.78 -0.21 4.34
CA HIS A 84 1.92 -0.21 5.26
C HIS A 84 2.69 -1.53 5.20
N LEU A 85 3.94 -1.50 4.75
CA LEU A 85 4.86 -2.64 4.71
C LEU A 85 5.87 -2.51 5.85
N THR A 86 5.89 -3.46 6.79
CA THR A 86 6.62 -3.27 8.05
C THR A 86 7.27 -4.54 8.60
N GLY A 87 8.51 -4.40 9.07
CA GLY A 87 9.27 -5.46 9.72
C GLY A 87 10.38 -6.05 8.85
N ASP A 88 11.41 -6.58 9.48
CA ASP A 88 12.65 -7.07 8.86
C ASP A 88 12.44 -8.24 7.90
N LYS A 89 11.32 -8.97 8.05
CA LYS A 89 10.91 -10.04 7.13
C LYS A 89 9.87 -9.59 6.10
N ALA A 90 9.45 -8.34 6.14
CA ALA A 90 8.49 -7.82 5.19
C ALA A 90 9.16 -7.54 3.85
N LEU A 91 8.64 -8.19 2.81
CA LEU A 91 9.24 -8.15 1.47
C LEU A 91 8.14 -8.05 0.41
N LEU A 92 8.22 -7.02 -0.42
CA LEU A 92 7.48 -6.92 -1.67
C LEU A 92 8.46 -7.13 -2.82
N THR A 93 8.36 -8.26 -3.51
CA THR A 93 9.33 -8.60 -4.57
C THR A 93 8.68 -9.09 -5.85
N LYS A 94 9.31 -8.78 -7.00
CA LYS A 94 8.87 -9.21 -8.34
C LYS A 94 7.41 -8.88 -8.62
N SER A 95 6.93 -7.77 -8.09
CA SER A 95 5.51 -7.43 -8.05
C SER A 95 5.24 -6.14 -8.80
N LYS A 96 4.00 -5.98 -9.28
CA LYS A 96 3.63 -4.85 -10.14
C LYS A 96 2.34 -4.17 -9.70
N ALA A 97 2.37 -2.86 -9.55
CA ALA A 97 1.16 -2.05 -9.44
C ALA A 97 0.93 -1.26 -10.73
N THR A 98 -0.25 -1.41 -11.32
CA THR A 98 -0.77 -0.58 -12.41
C THR A 98 -1.96 0.20 -11.86
N VAL A 99 -1.70 1.35 -11.23
CA VAL A 99 -2.71 2.01 -10.41
C VAL A 99 -2.84 3.50 -10.72
N ALA A 100 -4.08 3.97 -10.82
CA ALA A 100 -4.38 5.39 -10.69
C ALA A 100 -4.85 5.68 -9.25
N ILE A 101 -4.06 6.45 -8.50
CA ILE A 101 -4.36 6.84 -7.13
C ILE A 101 -4.85 8.28 -7.14
N SER A 102 -6.01 8.54 -6.53
CA SER A 102 -6.51 9.88 -6.26
C SER A 102 -6.61 10.08 -4.76
N SER A 103 -5.84 11.04 -4.22
CA SER A 103 -5.74 11.29 -2.77
C SER A 103 -5.91 12.77 -2.41
N ASN A 104 -6.23 13.04 -1.15
CA ASN A 104 -6.43 14.39 -0.60
C ASN A 104 -5.68 14.57 0.73
N THR A 105 -4.39 14.25 0.76
CA THR A 105 -3.60 14.32 2.00
C THR A 105 -3.64 15.72 2.61
N ASN A 106 -4.02 15.82 3.88
CA ASN A 106 -4.19 17.03 4.67
C ASN A 106 -3.06 17.26 5.67
N THR A 107 -2.32 16.22 6.06
CA THR A 107 -1.28 16.30 7.09
C THR A 107 0.02 15.64 6.63
N SER A 108 1.14 15.95 7.29
CA SER A 108 2.47 15.41 6.96
C SER A 108 2.62 13.91 7.22
N ASP A 109 1.72 13.33 8.02
CA ASP A 109 1.76 11.94 8.48
C ASP A 109 0.93 11.02 7.58
N GLN A 110 0.40 11.55 6.48
CA GLN A 110 -0.32 10.81 5.46
C GLN A 110 0.61 10.52 4.29
N THR A 111 0.64 9.25 3.87
CA THR A 111 1.59 8.77 2.87
C THR A 111 0.89 8.14 1.68
N VAL A 112 1.45 8.33 0.48
CA VAL A 112 0.94 7.74 -0.75
C VAL A 112 2.10 7.26 -1.61
N GLY A 113 2.08 5.99 -1.98
CA GLY A 113 3.07 5.42 -2.90
C GLY A 113 2.47 4.50 -3.95
N GLY A 114 3.12 4.43 -5.12
CA GLY A 114 2.66 3.56 -6.21
C GLY A 114 2.74 2.07 -5.88
N LEU A 115 3.71 1.64 -5.06
CA LEU A 115 3.77 0.27 -4.52
C LEU A 115 3.35 0.22 -3.07
N ALA A 116 3.98 1.04 -2.22
CA ALA A 116 3.73 1.05 -0.78
C ALA A 116 3.54 2.48 -0.25
N GLY A 117 2.59 2.68 0.66
CA GLY A 117 2.42 3.98 1.32
C GLY A 117 3.57 4.27 2.28
N LEU A 118 3.74 3.42 3.28
CA LEU A 118 4.81 3.48 4.27
C LEU A 118 5.61 2.18 4.25
N VAL A 119 6.94 2.31 4.27
CA VAL A 119 7.89 1.21 4.44
C VAL A 119 8.79 1.52 5.63
N ASP A 120 8.80 0.66 6.65
CA ASP A 120 9.59 0.86 7.87
C ASP A 120 10.13 -0.47 8.46
N ARG A 121 10.94 -0.36 9.52
CA ARG A 121 11.52 -1.49 10.26
C ARG A 121 12.22 -2.51 9.35
N ASP A 122 13.12 -2.03 8.50
CA ASP A 122 13.92 -2.82 7.55
C ASP A 122 13.12 -3.62 6.50
N ALA A 123 11.85 -3.28 6.29
CA ALA A 123 11.06 -3.83 5.21
C ALA A 123 11.64 -3.49 3.82
N GLN A 124 11.51 -4.40 2.86
CA GLN A 124 12.19 -4.31 1.57
C GLN A 124 11.23 -4.34 0.38
N ILE A 125 11.50 -3.50 -0.62
CA ILE A 125 10.89 -3.58 -1.95
C ILE A 125 12.00 -3.89 -2.96
N GLN A 126 11.86 -5.00 -3.69
CA GLN A 126 12.89 -5.48 -4.62
C GLN A 126 12.26 -5.85 -5.96
N ASP A 127 12.98 -5.64 -7.07
CA ASP A 127 12.57 -6.11 -8.42
C ASP A 127 11.11 -5.81 -8.78
N SER A 128 10.56 -4.69 -8.31
CA SER A 128 9.13 -4.39 -8.40
C SER A 128 8.90 -3.10 -9.19
N TYR A 129 7.72 -3.00 -9.79
CA TYR A 129 7.43 -1.96 -10.77
C TYR A 129 6.11 -1.25 -10.46
N ALA A 130 6.13 0.08 -10.45
CA ALA A 130 4.94 0.92 -10.32
C ALA A 130 4.69 1.63 -11.65
N GLU A 131 3.45 1.58 -12.14
CA GLU A 131 2.99 2.34 -13.30
C GLU A 131 1.60 2.94 -13.03
N GLY A 132 1.31 4.03 -13.73
CA GLY A 132 0.07 4.78 -13.60
C GLY A 132 0.30 6.16 -13.00
N ASP A 133 -0.78 6.74 -12.47
CA ASP A 133 -0.84 8.14 -12.06
C ASP A 133 -1.12 8.26 -10.56
N ILE A 134 -0.44 9.20 -9.90
CA ILE A 134 -0.75 9.57 -8.52
C ILE A 134 -1.16 11.04 -8.52
N ASN A 135 -2.44 11.29 -8.29
CA ASN A 135 -3.03 12.62 -8.25
C ASN A 135 -3.37 12.97 -6.80
N ASN A 136 -2.50 13.76 -6.17
CA ASN A 136 -2.75 14.29 -4.84
C ASN A 136 -3.26 15.72 -4.93
N VAL A 137 -4.48 15.97 -4.44
CA VAL A 137 -5.17 17.26 -4.61
C VAL A 137 -4.55 18.37 -3.75
N LYS A 138 -3.91 18.01 -2.65
CA LYS A 138 -3.33 18.96 -1.69
C LYS A 138 -1.80 18.82 -1.68
N HIS A 139 -1.10 19.84 -1.23
CA HIS A 139 0.37 19.86 -1.21
C HIS A 139 0.98 19.21 0.05
N PHE A 140 0.14 18.72 0.96
CA PHE A 140 0.60 18.04 2.18
C PHE A 140 0.86 16.55 1.94
N GLY A 141 1.29 15.86 2.98
CA GLY A 141 1.61 14.43 2.93
C GLY A 141 2.91 14.13 2.21
N ARG A 142 3.25 12.84 2.17
CA ARG A 142 4.46 12.32 1.55
C ARG A 142 4.05 11.43 0.39
N VAL A 143 4.21 11.94 -0.82
CA VAL A 143 3.73 11.30 -2.05
C VAL A 143 4.89 11.01 -2.97
N ALA A 144 5.00 9.77 -3.43
CA ALA A 144 6.07 9.34 -4.33
C ALA A 144 5.63 8.22 -5.27
N GLY A 145 6.33 8.06 -6.39
CA GLY A 145 5.99 7.06 -7.41
C GLY A 145 6.10 5.60 -6.94
N VAL A 146 6.97 5.29 -5.97
CA VAL A 146 7.21 3.91 -5.51
C VAL A 146 6.81 3.73 -4.05
N ALA A 147 7.49 4.40 -3.12
CA ALA A 147 7.23 4.33 -1.70
C ALA A 147 6.97 5.74 -1.14
N GLY A 148 5.80 5.98 -0.55
CA GLY A 148 5.40 7.31 -0.09
C GLY A 148 6.28 7.84 1.04
N ASN A 149 6.66 6.96 1.98
CA ASN A 149 7.63 7.26 3.01
C ASN A 149 8.49 6.04 3.37
N LEU A 150 9.79 6.29 3.56
CA LEU A 150 10.80 5.30 3.95
C LEU A 150 11.40 5.60 5.33
N TRP A 151 10.92 6.65 6.01
CA TRP A 151 11.55 7.09 7.25
C TRP A 151 10.89 6.40 8.44
N ASP A 152 11.67 5.57 9.11
CA ASP A 152 11.29 4.93 10.36
C ASP A 152 11.76 5.77 11.56
N ARG A 153 10.83 6.09 12.46
CA ARG A 153 11.09 6.87 13.67
C ARG A 153 11.88 6.08 14.73
N THR A 154 11.90 4.76 14.64
CA THR A 154 12.52 3.87 15.65
C THR A 154 13.96 3.48 15.33
N SER A 155 14.36 3.51 14.06
CA SER A 155 15.74 3.23 13.63
C SER A 155 16.71 4.41 13.80
N GLY A 156 16.20 5.58 14.18
CA GLY A 156 17.01 6.75 14.57
C GLY A 156 17.68 6.64 15.95
N ASP A 157 17.33 5.63 16.75
CA ASP A 157 17.81 5.46 18.14
C ASP A 157 18.95 4.44 18.29
N VAL A 158 19.53 3.93 17.20
CA VAL A 158 20.76 3.13 17.27
C VAL A 158 21.96 4.07 17.25
N ARG A 159 22.40 4.50 18.44
CA ARG A 159 23.72 5.12 18.68
C ARG A 159 24.75 4.08 19.10
#